data_AF-A0A645ETB1-F1
#
_entry.id   AF-A0A645ETB1-F1
#
_cell.length_a   1.000
_cell.length_b   1.000
_cell.length_c   1.000
_cell.angle_alpha   90.00
_cell.angle_beta   90.00
_cell.angle_gamma   90.00
#
_symmetry.space_group_name_H-M   'P 1'
#
loop_
_entity.id
_entity.type
_entity.pdbx_description
1 polymer ?
#
loop_
_entity_poly.entity_id
_entity_poly.type
_entity_poly.pdbx_seq_one_letter_code
_entity_poly.pdbx_strand_id
1 'polypeptide(L)' 'MLPVKVILAGLLWAFVHHFCAGIRFLLLDLHVGIEKEAARQSAAVVFAVSIPLTLVLWGVLL' A
#
# COMPACT_ATOMS: atom_id res chain seq x y z
N MET A 1 -20.47 -16.00 6.99
CA MET A 1 -19.18 -15.82 6.28
C MET A 1 -18.46 -14.50 6.57
N LEU A 2 -19.06 -13.55 7.31
CA LEU A 2 -18.46 -12.24 7.61
C LEU A 2 -17.03 -12.30 8.19
N PRO A 3 -16.68 -13.21 9.13
CA PRO A 3 -15.32 -13.30 9.66
C PRO A 3 -14.27 -13.59 8.58
N VAL A 4 -14.60 -14.48 7.63
CA VAL A 4 -13.71 -14.84 6.51
C VAL A 4 -13.49 -13.62 5.61
N LYS A 5 -14.54 -12.86 5.31
CA LYS A 5 -14.41 -11.64 4.49
C LYS A 5 -13.47 -10.66 5.17
N VAL A 6 -13.64 -10.38 6.47
CA VAL A 6 -12.78 -9.45 7.21
C VAL A 6 -11.30 -9.89 7.19
N ILE A 7 -11.03 -11.20 7.37
CA ILE A 7 -9.67 -11.74 7.28
C ILE A 7 -9.08 -11.51 5.89
N LEU A 8 -9.84 -11.82 4.83
CA LEU A 8 -9.42 -11.59 3.45
C LEU A 8 -9.19 -10.09 3.17
N ALA A 9 -9.92 -9.19 3.85
CA ALA A 9 -9.74 -7.74 3.75
C ALA A 9 -8.37 -7.32 4.26
N GLY A 10 -8.03 -7.81 5.46
CA GLY A 10 -6.75 -7.53 6.10
C GLY A 10 -5.60 -8.07 5.28
N LEU A 11 -5.72 -9.29 4.75
CA LEU A 11 -4.70 -9.90 3.90
C LEU A 11 -4.52 -9.15 2.58
N LEU A 12 -5.62 -8.76 1.92
CA LEU A 12 -5.60 -7.98 0.69
C LEU A 12 -4.93 -6.61 0.92
N TRP A 13 -5.33 -5.91 1.98
CA TRP A 13 -4.73 -4.62 2.34
C TRP A 13 -3.24 -4.75 2.64
N ALA A 14 -2.84 -5.75 3.44
CA ALA A 14 -1.44 -5.99 3.78
C ALA A 14 -0.59 -6.22 2.53
N PHE A 15 -1.08 -7.03 1.58
CA PHE A 15 -0.40 -7.26 0.31
C PHE A 15 -0.27 -5.98 -0.52
N VAL A 16 -1.38 -5.25 -0.74
CA VAL A 16 -1.38 -4.02 -1.56
C VAL A 16 -0.49 -2.94 -0.94
N HIS A 17 -0.58 -2.74 0.37
CA HIS A 17 0.28 -1.78 1.08
C HIS A 17 1.76 -2.16 0.98
N HIS A 18 2.08 -3.44 1.22
CA HIS A 18 3.46 -3.94 1.11
C HIS A 18 4.01 -3.77 -0.31
N PHE A 19 3.21 -4.07 -1.34
CA PHE A 19 3.60 -3.88 -2.74
C PHE A 19 3.92 -2.41 -3.05
N CYS A 20 3.05 -1.47 -2.68
CA CYS A 20 3.28 -0.04 -2.88
C CYS A 20 4.50 0.46 -2.08
N ALA A 21 4.66 0.00 -0.83
CA ALA A 21 5.82 0.33 -0.01
C ALA A 21 7.12 -0.25 -0.59
N GLY A 22 7.08 -1.46 -1.16
CA GLY A 22 8.19 -2.09 -1.84
C GLY A 22 8.70 -1.26 -3.01
N ILE A 23 7.80 -0.73 -3.85
CA ILE A 23 8.18 0.20 -4.93
C ILE A 23 8.87 1.44 -4.36
N ARG A 24 8.35 2.04 -3.28
CA ARG A 24 9.00 3.17 -2.61
C ARG A 24 10.41 2.80 -2.13
N PHE A 25 10.60 1.63 -1.54
CA PHE A 25 11.93 1.20 -1.08
C PHE A 25 12.91 0.97 -2.23
N LEU A 26 12.48 0.37 -3.35
CA LEU A 26 13.31 0.25 -4.55
C LEU A 26 13.75 1.62 -5.09
N LEU A 27 12.87 2.63 -5.04
CA LEU A 27 13.24 4.01 -5.42
C LEU A 27 14.27 4.61 -4.45
N LEU A 28 14.11 4.37 -3.15
CA LEU A 28 15.07 4.82 -2.13
C LEU A 28 16.44 4.15 -2.30
N ASP A 29 16.48 2.86 -2.66
CA ASP A 29 17.72 2.13 -2.95
C ASP A 29 18.46 2.73 -4.16
N LEU A 30 17.71 3.25 -5.13
CA LEU A 30 18.22 4.03 -6.27
C LEU A 30 18.54 5.49 -5.91
N HIS A 31 18.53 5.85 -4.63
CA HIS A 31 18.78 7.20 -4.11
C HIS A 31 17.76 8.27 -4.59
N VAL A 32 16.55 7.86 -4.96
CA VAL A 32 15.46 8.77 -5.36
C VAL A 32 14.59 9.11 -4.14
N GLY A 33 14.50 10.40 -3.80
CA GLY A 33 13.59 10.88 -2.74
C GLY A 33 14.05 10.55 -1.31
N ILE A 34 15.37 10.40 -1.10
CA ILE A 34 15.98 10.03 0.19
C ILE A 34 15.96 11.16 1.23
N GLU A 35 15.79 12.42 0.81
CA GLU A 35 15.68 13.56 1.71
C GLU A 35 14.47 13.42 2.64
N LYS A 36 14.61 13.81 3.91
CA LYS A 36 13.60 13.58 4.96
C LYS A 36 12.19 14.00 4.56
N GLU A 37 12.06 15.16 3.94
CA GLU A 37 10.76 15.69 3.51
C GLU A 37 10.15 14.86 2.37
N ALA A 38 10.94 14.55 1.34
CA ALA A 38 10.53 13.70 0.22
C ALA A 38 10.21 12.25 0.68
N ALA A 39 11.01 11.70 1.59
CA ALA A 39 10.79 10.39 2.18
C ALA A 39 9.50 10.32 3.01
N ARG A 40 9.13 11.42 3.69
CA ARG A 40 7.85 11.56 4.40
C ARG A 40 6.68 11.68 3.44
N GLN A 41 6.81 12.51 2.41
CA GLN A 41 5.78 12.67 1.38
C GLN A 41 5.51 11.35 0.65
N SER A 42 6.57 10.64 0.23
CA SER A 42 6.43 9.33 -0.45
C SER A 42 5.79 8.27 0.46
N ALA A 43 6.03 8.29 1.77
CA ALA A 43 5.32 7.41 2.70
C ALA A 43 3.82 7.71 2.77
N ALA A 44 3.43 9.00 2.75
CA ALA A 44 2.01 9.39 2.66
C ALA A 44 1.38 8.96 1.32
N VAL A 45 2.13 9.06 0.21
CA VAL A 45 1.68 8.60 -1.11
C VAL A 45 1.40 7.09 -1.12
N VAL A 46 2.23 6.27 -0.44
CA VAL A 46 1.96 4.82 -0.30
C VAL A 46 0.58 4.59 0.30
N PHE A 47 0.19 5.30 1.37
CA PHE A 47 -1.16 5.18 1.94
C PHE A 47 -2.24 5.71 0.98
N ALA A 48 -2.02 6.87 0.38
CA ALA A 48 -2.97 7.49 -0.55
C ALA A 48 -3.27 6.63 -1.78
N VAL A 49 -2.32 5.80 -2.22
CA VAL A 49 -2.47 4.88 -3.37
C VAL A 49 -2.98 3.50 -2.92
N SER A 50 -2.42 2.94 -1.84
CA SER A 50 -2.76 1.57 -1.40
C SER A 50 -4.19 1.44 -0.89
N ILE A 51 -4.74 2.47 -0.23
CA ILE A 51 -6.11 2.44 0.30
C ILE A 51 -7.15 2.39 -0.82
N PRO A 52 -7.17 3.31 -1.81
CA PRO A 52 -8.10 3.23 -2.94
C PRO A 52 -7.97 1.92 -3.72
N LEU A 53 -6.75 1.45 -3.99
CA LEU A 53 -6.51 0.15 -4.64
C LEU A 53 -7.13 -1.00 -3.86
N THR A 54 -6.95 -1.02 -2.54
CA THR A 54 -7.54 -2.04 -1.66
C THR A 54 -9.07 -2.01 -1.73
N LEU A 55 -9.70 -0.83 -1.70
CA LEU A 55 -11.15 -0.68 -1.77
C LEU A 55 -11.72 -1.16 -3.11
N VAL A 56 -11.04 -0.83 -4.23
CA VAL A 56 -11.43 -1.30 -5.57
C VAL A 56 -11.31 -2.82 -5.65
N LEU A 57 -10.18 -3.39 -5.24
CA LEU A 57 -9.96 -4.83 -5.27
C LEU A 57 -10.90 -5.59 -4.35
N TRP A 58 -11.20 -5.02 -3.18
CA TRP A 58 -12.23 -5.56 -2.28
C TRP A 58 -13.58 -5.64 -2.98
N GLY A 59 -14.05 -4.53 -3.58
CA GLY A 59 -15.35 -4.51 -4.26
C GLY A 59 -15.45 -5.42 -5.49
N VAL A 60 -14.33 -5.71 -6.15
CA VAL A 60 -14.28 -6.59 -7.33
C VAL A 60 -14.11 -8.07 -6.94
N LEU A 61 -13.38 -8.38 -5.87
CA LEU A 61 -12.96 -9.75 -5.52
C LEU A 61 -13.71 -10.36 -4.33
N LEU A 62 -14.32 -9.57 -3.43
CA LEU A 62 -14.83 -10.01 -2.13
C LEU A 62 -16.26 -9.54 -1.82
#